data_AF-A0A1B6LGP5-F1
#
_entry.id   AF-A0A1B6LGP5-F1
#
_cell.length_a   1.000
_cell.length_b   1.000
_cell.length_c   1.000
_cell.angle_alpha   90.00
_cell.angle_beta   90.00
_cell.angle_gamma   90.00
#
_symmetry.space_group_name_H-M   'P 1'
#
loop_
_entity.id
_entity.type
_entity.pdbx_description
1 polymer ?
#
loop_
_entity_poly.entity_id
_entity_poly.type
_entity_poly.pdbx_seq_one_letter_code
_entity_poly.pdbx_strand_id
1 'polypeptide(L)'
;DQTVNIPFLQRYFERSNNVDEKSDFNVKEYVKEIAAKTTNTNVIVCTIPLRYDKPLLNVKIRKKNIELIIESLKHDHLKVLSLANIPPRNYSSRGLHLNKWGKHQLCKAMVEKINGKNLNL
;
A
#
# COMPACT_ATOMS: atom_id res chain seq x y z
N ASP A 1 -0.72 -19.59 -17.82
CA ASP A 1 0.46 -18.86 -17.31
C ASP A 1 0.18 -17.38 -17.15
N GLN A 2 -0.17 -16.97 -15.94
CA GLN A 2 -0.20 -15.56 -15.54
C GLN A 2 0.76 -15.39 -14.37
N THR A 3 2.03 -15.19 -14.70
CA THR A 3 3.04 -14.73 -13.75
C THR A 3 2.67 -13.31 -13.34
N VAL A 4 1.98 -13.18 -12.21
CA VAL A 4 1.87 -11.90 -11.51
C VAL A 4 3.31 -11.52 -11.16
N ASN A 5 3.82 -10.47 -11.80
CA ASN A 5 5.17 -9.98 -11.55
C ASN A 5 5.12 -9.23 -10.20
N ILE A 6 5.38 -9.95 -9.09
CA ILE A 6 5.46 -9.43 -7.71
C ILE A 6 6.83 -8.77 -7.33
N PRO A 7 7.76 -8.32 -8.21
CA PRO A 7 8.93 -7.55 -7.75
C PRO A 7 8.57 -6.21 -7.08
N PHE A 8 7.43 -5.60 -7.43
CA PHE A 8 7.10 -4.24 -7.01
C PHE A 8 6.57 -4.11 -5.56
N LEU A 9 5.85 -5.11 -5.07
CA LEU A 9 5.37 -5.11 -3.67
C LEU A 9 6.54 -5.18 -2.68
N GLN A 10 7.60 -5.91 -3.01
CA GLN A 10 8.77 -6.10 -2.14
C GLN A 10 9.52 -4.78 -1.88
N ARG A 11 9.74 -3.97 -2.92
CA ARG A 11 10.43 -2.67 -2.81
C ARG A 11 9.66 -1.64 -1.97
N TYR A 12 8.33 -1.73 -1.92
CA TYR A 12 7.49 -0.84 -1.12
C TYR A 12 7.38 -1.31 0.33
N PHE A 13 7.29 -2.62 0.58
CA PHE A 13 7.30 -3.18 1.94
C PHE A 13 8.65 -2.99 2.64
N GLU A 14 9.77 -3.13 1.93
CA GLU A 14 11.10 -2.82 2.48
C GLU A 14 11.21 -1.34 2.89
N ARG A 15 10.55 -0.43 2.16
CA ARG A 15 10.50 0.99 2.51
C ARG A 15 9.56 1.33 3.66
N SER A 16 8.56 0.49 3.96
CA SER A 16 7.72 0.63 5.16
C SER A 16 8.53 0.45 6.46
N ASN A 17 9.62 -0.32 6.42
CA ASN A 17 10.56 -0.41 7.54
C ASN A 17 11.40 0.87 7.70
N ASN A 18 11.63 1.60 6.60
CA ASN A 18 12.51 2.77 6.48
C ASN A 18 11.76 4.10 6.35
N VAL A 19 10.49 4.19 6.78
CA VAL A 19 9.83 5.49 7.02
C VAL A 19 10.41 6.16 8.28
N ASP A 20 11.71 6.05 8.49
CA ASP A 20 12.46 6.87 9.41
C ASP A 20 12.74 8.22 8.72
N GLU A 21 13.17 9.22 9.49
CA GLU A 21 13.14 10.64 9.14
C GLU A 21 13.76 11.00 7.78
N LYS A 22 14.71 10.20 7.26
CA LYS A 22 15.54 10.47 6.08
C LYS A 22 15.01 9.97 4.73
N SER A 23 13.81 9.38 4.63
CA SER A 23 13.33 8.87 3.33
C SER A 23 12.88 10.02 2.40
N ASP A 24 13.74 10.43 1.45
CA ASP A 24 13.43 11.30 0.30
C ASP A 24 12.51 10.62 -0.73
N PHE A 25 11.50 9.90 -0.27
CA PHE A 25 10.59 9.20 -1.15
C PHE A 25 9.69 10.19 -1.88
N ASN A 26 10.00 10.42 -3.15
CA ASN A 26 9.19 11.18 -4.08
C ASN A 26 8.05 10.31 -4.61
N VAL A 27 6.86 10.48 -4.03
CA VAL A 27 5.66 9.72 -4.38
C VAL A 27 5.27 9.93 -5.84
N LYS A 28 5.38 11.16 -6.33
CA LYS A 28 5.00 11.53 -7.69
C LYS A 28 5.87 10.82 -8.72
N GLU A 29 7.18 10.82 -8.51
CA GLU A 29 8.13 10.14 -9.40
C GLU A 29 7.90 8.62 -9.40
N TYR A 30 7.68 8.04 -8.22
CA TYR A 30 7.37 6.62 -8.07
C TYR A 30 6.09 6.21 -8.83
N VAL A 31 5.00 6.96 -8.65
CA VAL A 31 3.74 6.67 -9.35
C VAL A 31 3.90 6.85 -10.86
N LYS A 32 4.60 7.90 -11.30
CA LYS A 32 4.89 8.13 -12.72
C LYS A 32 5.68 6.97 -13.33
N GLU A 33 6.70 6.48 -12.63
CA GLU A 33 7.51 5.34 -13.09
C GLU A 33 6.67 4.07 -13.21
N ILE A 34 5.84 3.78 -12.21
CA ILE A 34 4.94 2.62 -12.23
C ILE A 34 3.93 2.75 -13.36
N ALA A 35 3.25 3.88 -13.48
CA ALA A 35 2.24 4.12 -14.50
C ALA A 35 2.82 3.90 -15.90
N ALA A 36 4.02 4.42 -16.17
CA ALA A 36 4.71 4.28 -17.45
C ALA A 36 5.09 2.83 -17.77
N LYS A 37 5.46 2.03 -16.76
CA LYS A 37 5.87 0.62 -16.93
C LYS A 37 4.69 -0.36 -17.02
N THR A 38 3.49 0.07 -16.67
CA THR A 38 2.33 -0.82 -16.49
C THR A 38 1.12 -0.45 -17.34
N THR A 39 1.31 0.32 -18.41
CA THR A 39 0.23 0.81 -19.30
C THR A 39 -0.69 -0.27 -19.85
N ASN A 40 -0.20 -1.51 -19.98
CA ASN A 40 -0.96 -2.66 -20.48
C ASN A 40 -1.46 -3.60 -19.37
N THR A 41 -1.47 -3.16 -18.11
CA THR A 41 -1.86 -4.01 -16.96
C THR A 41 -2.55 -3.17 -15.89
N ASN A 42 -3.66 -3.69 -15.34
CA ASN A 42 -4.28 -3.07 -14.17
C ASN A 42 -3.42 -3.33 -12.93
N VAL A 43 -3.07 -2.29 -12.19
CA VAL A 43 -2.21 -2.38 -11.00
C VAL A 43 -2.99 -1.95 -9.76
N ILE A 44 -2.87 -2.72 -8.68
CA ILE A 44 -3.34 -2.31 -7.37
C ILE A 44 -2.17 -1.73 -6.58
N VAL A 45 -2.23 -0.44 -6.28
CA VAL A 45 -1.28 0.28 -5.44
C VAL A 45 -1.78 0.28 -4.01
N CYS A 46 -1.00 -0.26 -3.09
CA CYS A 46 -1.33 -0.27 -1.67
C CYS A 46 -0.77 0.96 -0.96
N THR A 47 -1.57 1.58 -0.08
CA THR A 47 -1.05 2.62 0.83
C THR A 47 -0.20 2.00 1.95
N ILE A 48 0.60 2.81 2.63
CA ILE A 48 1.41 2.38 3.77
C ILE A 48 0.49 2.20 4.99
N PRO A 49 0.54 1.05 5.70
CA PRO A 49 -0.21 0.87 6.94
C PRO A 49 0.26 1.84 8.03
N LEU A 50 -0.65 2.24 8.92
CA LEU A 50 -0.27 2.99 10.11
C LEU A 50 0.51 2.09 11.07
N ARG A 51 1.52 2.66 11.73
CA ARG A 51 2.36 1.97 12.69
C ARG A 51 1.82 2.15 14.10
N TYR A 52 1.44 1.04 14.72
CA TYR A 52 1.03 1.02 16.13
C TYR A 52 2.22 1.07 17.08
N ASP A 53 3.36 0.52 16.65
CA ASP A 53 4.61 0.53 17.41
C ASP A 53 5.36 1.87 17.33
N LYS A 54 5.13 2.65 16.27
CA LYS A 54 5.72 3.99 16.09
C LYS A 54 4.64 5.02 15.72
N PRO A 55 3.71 5.38 16.64
CA PRO A 55 2.56 6.22 16.30
C PRO A 55 2.93 7.62 15.82
N LEU A 56 4.09 8.16 16.24
CA LEU A 56 4.58 9.47 15.78
C LEU A 56 4.83 9.52 14.26
N LEU A 57 5.15 8.38 13.63
CA LEU A 57 5.35 8.31 12.18
C LEU A 57 4.04 8.40 11.40
N ASN A 58 2.89 8.21 12.05
CA ASN A 58 1.59 8.15 11.37
C ASN A 58 1.19 9.48 10.71
N VAL A 59 1.68 10.62 11.21
CA VAL A 59 1.47 11.92 10.55
C VAL A 59 2.15 11.94 9.17
N LYS A 60 3.42 11.51 9.11
CA LYS A 60 4.20 11.42 7.86
C LYS A 60 3.61 10.38 6.92
N ILE A 61 3.21 9.21 7.44
CA ILE A 61 2.57 8.14 6.67
C ILE A 61 1.26 8.62 6.04
N ARG A 62 0.39 9.31 6.80
CA ARG A 62 -0.87 9.86 6.28
C ARG A 62 -0.63 10.83 5.13
N LYS A 63 0.33 11.75 5.28
CA LYS A 63 0.69 12.69 4.21
C LYS A 63 1.14 11.95 2.94
N LYS A 64 2.01 10.94 3.07
CA LYS A 64 2.48 10.13 1.95
C LYS A 64 1.39 9.29 1.30
N ASN A 65 0.47 8.75 2.10
CA ASN A 65 -0.68 8.01 1.59
C ASN A 65 -1.63 8.91 0.79
N ILE A 66 -1.87 10.14 1.24
CA ILE A 66 -2.68 11.12 0.50
C ILE A 66 -2.00 11.45 -0.84
N GLU A 67 -0.69 11.76 -0.82
CA GLU A 67 0.09 11.98 -2.05
C GLU A 67 -0.03 10.77 -3.00
N LEU A 68 0.08 9.55 -2.49
CA LEU A 68 0.02 8.32 -3.29
C LEU A 68 -1.35 8.12 -3.93
N ILE A 69 -2.41 8.36 -3.15
CA ILE A 69 -3.79 8.26 -3.62
C ILE A 69 -4.01 9.29 -4.75
N ILE A 70 -3.69 10.55 -4.51
CA ILE A 70 -3.90 11.63 -5.48
C ILE A 70 -3.14 11.37 -6.78
N GLU A 71 -1.87 10.98 -6.70
CA GLU A 71 -1.08 10.70 -7.90
C GLU A 71 -1.57 9.44 -8.64
N SER A 72 -1.98 8.39 -7.91
CA SER A 72 -2.47 7.15 -8.55
C SER A 72 -3.80 7.38 -9.28
N LEU A 73 -4.68 8.23 -8.74
CA LEU A 73 -5.98 8.55 -9.35
C LEU A 73 -5.87 9.28 -10.71
N LYS A 74 -4.68 9.75 -11.10
CA LYS A 74 -4.44 10.36 -12.42
C LYS A 74 -4.28 9.33 -13.54
N HIS A 75 -4.30 8.03 -13.20
CA HIS A 75 -4.04 6.93 -14.12
C HIS A 75 -5.14 5.86 -13.98
N ASP A 76 -5.97 5.69 -15.01
CA ASP A 76 -7.16 4.83 -14.95
C ASP A 76 -6.87 3.35 -14.66
N HIS A 77 -5.69 2.86 -15.09
CA HIS A 77 -5.24 1.49 -14.84
C HIS A 77 -4.66 1.27 -13.45
N LEU A 78 -4.48 2.32 -12.64
CA LEU A 78 -4.02 2.23 -11.26
C LEU A 78 -5.21 2.31 -10.29
N LYS A 79 -5.40 1.25 -9.51
CA LYS A 79 -6.41 1.18 -8.44
C LYS A 79 -5.73 1.27 -7.09
N VAL A 80 -6.28 2.05 -6.16
CA VAL A 80 -5.70 2.14 -4.81
C VAL A 80 -6.42 1.23 -3.81
N LEU A 81 -5.65 0.49 -3.02
CA LEU A 81 -6.11 -0.25 -1.85
C LEU A 81 -5.55 0.41 -0.58
N SER A 82 -6.43 0.95 0.25
CA SER A 82 -6.00 1.59 1.50
C SER A 82 -5.70 0.55 2.58
N LEU A 83 -4.48 0.57 3.11
CA LEU A 83 -4.05 -0.20 4.28
C LEU A 83 -4.03 0.63 5.57
N ALA A 84 -4.37 1.93 5.49
CA ALA A 84 -4.23 2.86 6.61
C ALA A 84 -5.20 2.58 7.77
N ASN A 85 -6.29 1.86 7.51
CA ASN A 85 -7.38 1.65 8.47
C ASN A 85 -7.40 0.24 9.08
N ILE A 86 -6.38 -0.60 8.79
CA ILE A 86 -6.31 -1.94 9.36
C ILE A 86 -6.32 -1.85 10.90
N PRO A 87 -7.25 -2.52 11.60
CA PRO A 87 -7.36 -2.47 13.05
C PRO A 87 -6.12 -3.00 13.79
N PRO A 88 -5.81 -2.51 15.01
CA PRO A 88 -4.64 -2.97 15.76
C PRO A 88 -4.66 -4.47 16.05
N ARG A 89 -5.85 -5.04 16.28
CA ARG A 89 -6.07 -6.48 16.49
C ARG A 89 -5.64 -7.37 15.31
N ASN A 90 -5.41 -6.79 14.13
CA ASN A 90 -4.98 -7.49 12.93
C ASN A 90 -3.45 -7.48 12.74
N TYR A 91 -2.71 -6.79 13.61
CA TYR A 91 -1.26 -6.80 13.63
C TYR A 91 -0.72 -7.87 14.58
N SER A 92 0.53 -8.25 14.36
CA SER A 92 1.34 -9.01 15.30
C SER A 92 1.78 -8.11 16.45
N SER A 93 2.32 -8.70 17.52
CA SER A 93 2.88 -7.97 18.66
C SER A 93 4.00 -6.98 18.29
N ARG A 94 4.57 -7.10 17.08
CA ARG A 94 5.60 -6.17 16.54
C ARG A 94 5.03 -4.91 15.87
N GLY A 95 3.71 -4.73 15.85
CA GLY A 95 3.02 -3.48 15.47
C GLY A 95 3.04 -3.06 14.00
N LEU A 96 3.90 -3.66 13.16
CA LEU A 96 3.95 -3.40 11.70
C LEU A 96 3.46 -4.59 10.85
N HIS A 97 3.78 -5.82 11.26
CA HIS A 97 3.42 -7.02 10.48
C HIS A 97 2.02 -7.49 10.83
N LEU A 98 1.24 -7.93 9.84
CA LEU A 98 -0.08 -8.53 10.05
C LEU A 98 0.01 -9.93 10.68
N ASN A 99 -0.92 -10.21 11.60
CA ASN A 99 -1.12 -11.56 12.13
C ASN A 99 -1.92 -12.44 11.14
N LYS A 100 -2.20 -13.70 11.50
CA LYS A 100 -2.95 -14.63 10.63
C LYS A 100 -4.29 -14.06 10.16
N TRP A 101 -5.03 -13.40 11.06
CA TRP A 101 -6.31 -12.77 10.75
C TRP A 101 -6.15 -11.53 9.87
N GLY A 102 -5.17 -10.67 10.15
CA GLY A 102 -4.87 -9.51 9.31
C GLY A 102 -4.49 -9.88 7.89
N LYS A 103 -3.67 -10.93 7.71
CA LYS A 103 -3.33 -11.48 6.38
C LYS A 103 -4.58 -11.96 5.64
N HIS A 104 -5.49 -12.67 6.33
CA HIS A 104 -6.74 -13.14 5.74
C HIS A 104 -7.64 -11.97 5.30
N GLN A 105 -7.79 -10.94 6.13
CA GLN A 105 -8.55 -9.72 5.78
C GLN A 105 -7.94 -8.99 4.58
N LEU A 106 -6.60 -8.86 4.55
CA LEU A 106 -5.90 -8.27 3.40
C LEU A 106 -6.17 -9.05 2.12
N CYS A 107 -6.05 -10.39 2.14
CA CYS A 107 -6.37 -11.23 0.99
C CYS A 107 -7.82 -11.02 0.52
N LYS A 108 -8.78 -10.96 1.45
CA LYS A 108 -10.18 -10.69 1.13
C LYS A 108 -10.34 -9.33 0.44
N ALA A 109 -9.74 -8.27 0.99
CA ALA A 109 -9.82 -6.94 0.40
C ALA A 109 -9.15 -6.87 -1.00
N MET A 110 -8.06 -7.60 -1.22
CA MET A 110 -7.44 -7.72 -2.54
C MET A 110 -8.38 -8.36 -3.56
N VAL A 111 -9.02 -9.48 -3.20
CA VAL A 111 -9.99 -10.18 -4.06
C VAL A 111 -11.17 -9.25 -4.40
N GLU A 112 -11.74 -8.58 -3.40
CA GLU A 112 -12.84 -7.63 -3.62
C GLU A 112 -12.41 -6.48 -4.55
N LYS A 113 -11.19 -5.95 -4.38
CA LYS A 113 -10.67 -4.87 -5.24
C LYS A 113 -10.47 -5.31 -6.69
N ILE A 114 -9.99 -6.54 -6.90
CA ILE A 114 -9.87 -7.16 -8.24
C ILE A 114 -11.27 -7.28 -8.88
N ASN A 115 -12.27 -7.69 -8.10
CA ASN A 115 -13.66 -7.81 -8.53
C ASN A 115 -14.39 -6.46 -8.68
N GLY A 116 -13.71 -5.32 -8.54
CA GLY A 116 -14.28 -3.98 -8.71
C GLY A 116 -15.10 -3.46 -7.53
N LYS A 117 -15.08 -4.15 -6.38
CA LYS A 117 -15.74 -3.71 -5.15
C LYS A 117 -14.78 -2.91 -4.28
N ASN A 118 -15.29 -1.89 -3.59
CA ASN A 118 -14.51 -1.11 -2.63
C ASN A 118 -14.74 -1.65 -1.21
N LEU A 119 -13.75 -2.33 -0.66
CA LEU A 119 -13.72 -2.71 0.75
C LEU A 119 -12.73 -1.82 1.50
N ASN A 120 -13.17 -1.20 2.58
CA ASN A 120 -12.29 -0.52 3.52
C ASN A 120 -11.80 -1.55 4.55
N LEU A 121 -10.47 -1.70 4.65
CA LEU A 121 -9.80 -2.55 5.64
C LEU A 121 -9.78 -1.92 7.03
#